data_AF-A0A967P716-F1
#
_entry.id   AF-A0A967P716-F1
#
_cell.length_a   1.000
_cell.length_b   1.000
_cell.length_c   1.000
_cell.angle_alpha   90.00
_cell.angle_beta   90.00
_cell.angle_gamma   90.00
#
_symmetry.space_group_name_H-M   'P 1'
#
loop_
_entity.id
_entity.type
_entity.pdbx_description
1 polymer ?
#
loop_
_entity_poly.entity_id
_entity_poly.type
_entity_poly.pdbx_seq_one_letter_code
_entity_poly.pdbx_strand_id
1 'polypeptide(L)'
;MDLQQIADEVSKSTKINVSKTDIERLVSILRKKTNPWEIIDRCDFPVPAVFESIERLNSTDIVNITDKGIELTNEGRESASELHPIEDLSCKTCEGRGIDLKKFTPVREKFIQLQRKRPKPSHEYDQGYVTPHSTFSRFLAAYERGDIYAKDILI
;
A
#
# COMPACT_ATOMS: atom_id res chain seq x y z
N MET A 1 0.85 24.66 8.87
CA MET A 1 1.71 23.72 8.12
C MET A 1 1.70 24.06 6.62
N ASP A 2 2.86 24.34 6.03
CA ASP A 2 2.98 24.49 4.57
C ASP A 2 3.28 23.13 3.92
N LEU A 3 2.22 22.48 3.43
CA LEU A 3 2.31 21.16 2.81
C LEU A 3 3.00 21.18 1.45
N GLN A 4 2.96 22.30 0.74
CA GLN A 4 3.64 22.42 -0.55
C GLN A 4 5.15 22.50 -0.33
N GLN A 5 5.59 23.30 0.64
CA GLN A 5 6.99 23.38 1.00
C GLN A 5 7.57 22.01 1.39
N ILE A 6 6.85 21.24 2.22
CA ILE A 6 7.30 19.88 2.60
C ILE A 6 7.44 18.99 1.37
N ALA A 7 6.45 18.99 0.47
CA ALA A 7 6.49 18.19 -0.75
C ALA A 7 7.68 18.55 -1.65
N ASP A 8 7.99 19.84 -1.81
CA ASP A 8 9.11 20.33 -2.61
C ASP A 8 10.45 19.93 -1.99
N GLU A 9 10.58 20.02 -0.66
CA GLU A 9 11.78 19.62 0.08
C GLU A 9 12.04 18.11 -0.01
N VAL A 10 10.99 17.29 0.20
CA VAL A 10 11.07 15.83 0.06
C VAL A 10 11.43 15.45 -1.38
N SER A 11 10.84 16.13 -2.37
CA SER A 11 11.13 15.86 -3.77
C SER A 11 12.59 16.15 -4.11
N LYS A 12 13.12 17.25 -3.57
CA LYS A 12 14.52 17.65 -3.74
C LYS A 12 15.50 16.68 -3.07
N SER A 13 15.21 16.21 -1.84
CA SER A 13 16.12 15.33 -1.10
C SER A 13 16.11 13.90 -1.63
N THR A 14 14.95 13.37 -1.99
CA THR A 14 14.79 11.96 -2.43
C THR A 14 14.94 11.78 -3.93
N LYS A 15 14.82 12.85 -4.72
CA LYS A 15 14.68 12.81 -6.20
C LYS A 15 13.44 12.03 -6.68
N ILE A 16 12.44 11.90 -5.81
CA ILE A 16 11.14 11.30 -6.10
C ILE A 16 10.14 12.44 -6.24
N ASN A 17 9.28 12.41 -7.25
CA ASN A 17 8.24 13.43 -7.36
C ASN A 17 7.18 13.22 -6.27
N VAL A 18 7.06 14.18 -5.35
CA VAL A 18 6.06 14.17 -4.27
C VAL A 18 5.22 15.42 -4.40
N SER A 19 3.90 15.26 -4.43
CA SER A 19 2.96 16.37 -4.51
C SER A 19 2.47 16.80 -3.14
N LYS A 20 1.89 18.01 -3.04
CA LYS A 20 1.16 18.44 -1.85
C LYS A 20 0.09 17.42 -1.43
N THR A 21 -0.63 16.85 -2.41
CA THR A 21 -1.70 15.87 -2.17
C THR A 21 -1.18 14.58 -1.54
N ASP A 22 0.06 14.18 -1.82
CA ASP A 22 0.69 13.02 -1.19
C ASP A 22 0.95 13.27 0.30
N ILE A 23 1.43 14.48 0.65
CA ILE A 23 1.61 14.87 2.06
C ILE A 23 0.26 15.02 2.76
N GLU A 24 -0.75 15.62 2.10
CA GLU A 24 -2.13 15.68 2.61
C GLU A 24 -2.67 14.28 2.93
N ARG A 25 -2.44 13.30 2.03
CA ARG A 25 -2.85 11.92 2.22
C ARG A 25 -2.14 11.28 3.41
N LEU A 26 -0.82 11.42 3.51
CA LEU A 26 -0.02 10.93 4.64
C LEU A 26 -0.54 11.47 5.98
N VAL A 27 -0.71 12.80 6.09
CA VAL A 27 -1.21 13.44 7.30
C VAL A 27 -2.63 12.97 7.63
N SER A 28 -3.49 12.80 6.61
CA SER A 28 -4.83 12.26 6.84
C SER A 28 -4.80 10.81 7.33
N ILE A 29 -3.87 9.96 6.89
CA ILE A 29 -3.77 8.56 7.34
C ILE A 29 -3.31 8.49 8.80
N LEU A 30 -2.38 9.37 9.18
CA LEU A 30 -1.85 9.49 10.54
C LEU A 30 -2.92 9.86 11.59
N ARG A 31 -4.09 10.35 11.17
CA ARG A 31 -5.25 10.53 12.05
C ARG A 31 -5.81 9.23 12.62
N LYS A 32 -5.59 8.11 11.93
CA LYS A 32 -6.18 6.80 12.27
C LYS A 32 -5.13 5.72 12.51
N LYS A 33 -3.94 5.86 11.94
CA LYS A 33 -2.91 4.82 11.88
C LYS A 33 -1.61 5.31 12.48
N THR A 34 -0.99 4.48 13.32
CA THR A 34 0.32 4.74 13.92
C THR A 34 1.39 3.76 13.43
N ASN A 35 1.00 2.60 12.94
CA ASN A 35 1.93 1.58 12.45
C ASN A 35 2.54 2.03 11.10
N PRO A 36 3.87 2.06 10.96
CA PRO A 36 4.54 2.56 9.76
C PRO A 36 4.17 1.77 8.50
N TRP A 37 3.97 0.45 8.60
CA TRP A 37 3.61 -0.38 7.45
C TRP A 37 2.17 -0.15 7.00
N GLU A 38 1.25 0.08 7.94
CA GLU A 38 -0.13 0.46 7.58
C GLU A 38 -0.21 1.88 7.00
N ILE A 39 0.67 2.78 7.43
CA ILE A 39 0.78 4.12 6.86
C ILE A 39 1.26 4.03 5.41
N ILE A 40 2.36 3.32 5.17
CA ILE A 40 2.95 3.10 3.83
C ILE A 40 1.93 2.49 2.87
N ASP A 41 1.22 1.43 3.29
CA ASP A 41 0.20 0.75 2.48
C ASP A 41 -0.90 1.70 1.96
N ARG A 42 -1.16 2.79 2.69
CA ARG A 42 -2.23 3.75 2.38
C ARG A 42 -1.76 5.03 1.68
N CYS A 43 -0.47 5.34 1.74
CA CYS A 43 0.08 6.61 1.25
C CYS A 43 0.09 6.72 -0.28
N ASP A 44 0.15 5.61 -1.01
CA ASP A 44 0.14 5.58 -2.48
C ASP A 44 1.27 6.42 -3.12
N PHE A 45 2.41 6.56 -2.43
CA PHE A 45 3.66 7.09 -2.98
C PHE A 45 4.88 6.33 -2.39
N PRO A 46 6.07 6.40 -3.01
CA PRO A 46 7.17 5.48 -2.70
C PRO A 46 7.65 5.49 -1.25
N VAL A 47 8.01 4.31 -0.72
CA VAL A 47 8.47 4.10 0.67
C VAL A 47 9.55 5.10 1.13
N PRO A 48 10.62 5.37 0.36
CA PRO A 48 11.65 6.33 0.81
C PRO A 48 11.10 7.75 0.97
N ALA A 49 10.19 8.16 0.08
CA ALA A 49 9.55 9.46 0.16
C ALA A 49 8.57 9.56 1.34
N VAL A 50 7.87 8.47 1.70
CA VAL A 50 7.00 8.42 2.89
C VAL A 50 7.83 8.68 4.14
N PHE A 51 8.94 7.97 4.32
CA PHE A 51 9.80 8.15 5.50
C PHE A 51 10.46 9.52 5.56
N GLU A 52 10.97 10.05 4.45
CA GLU A 52 11.50 11.42 4.41
C GLU A 52 10.40 12.44 4.78
N SER A 53 9.16 12.23 4.29
CA SER A 53 8.03 13.10 4.64
C SER A 53 7.74 13.07 6.14
N ILE A 54 7.77 11.88 6.77
CA ILE A 54 7.60 11.71 8.22
C ILE A 54 8.70 12.42 8.99
N GLU A 55 9.96 12.30 8.57
CA GLU A 55 11.09 13.01 9.20
C GLU A 55 10.94 14.54 9.12
N ARG A 56 10.48 15.07 7.98
CA ARG A 56 10.19 16.50 7.83
C ARG A 56 9.07 16.95 8.75
N LEU A 57 7.96 16.21 8.78
CA LEU A 57 6.84 16.49 9.67
C LEU A 57 7.25 16.43 11.15
N ASN A 58 8.17 15.53 11.52
CA ASN A 58 8.72 15.43 12.87
C ASN A 58 9.58 16.65 13.21
N SER A 59 10.41 17.12 12.25
CA SER A 59 11.23 18.33 12.42
C SER A 59 10.42 19.62 12.59
N THR A 60 9.15 19.60 12.16
CA THR A 60 8.20 20.72 12.28
C THR A 60 7.16 20.50 13.39
N ASP A 61 7.38 19.58 14.32
CA ASP A 61 6.49 19.26 15.47
C ASP A 61 5.05 18.86 15.07
N ILE A 62 4.86 18.30 13.86
CA ILE A 62 3.54 17.82 13.38
C ILE A 62 3.31 16.36 13.77
N VAL A 63 4.36 15.55 13.77
CA VAL A 63 4.32 14.16 14.22
C VAL A 63 5.37 13.92 15.29
N ASN A 64 5.13 12.93 16.13
CA ASN A 64 6.10 12.34 17.04
C ASN A 64 6.37 10.90 16.60
N ILE A 65 7.65 10.54 16.54
CA ILE A 65 8.10 9.17 16.33
C ILE A 65 8.41 8.56 17.69
N THR A 66 7.70 7.50 18.05
CA THR A 66 7.83 6.81 19.34
C THR A 66 7.93 5.29 19.13
N ASP A 67 8.23 4.54 20.20
CA ASP A 67 8.20 3.08 20.18
C ASP A 67 6.82 2.49 19.81
N LYS A 68 5.75 3.29 19.94
CA LYS A 68 4.37 2.91 19.58
C LYS A 68 4.03 3.17 18.11
N GLY A 69 4.94 3.81 17.37
CA GLY A 69 4.75 4.21 15.98
C GLY A 69 4.81 5.72 15.78
N ILE A 70 4.14 6.19 14.73
CA ILE A 70 4.13 7.60 14.30
C ILE A 70 2.78 8.20 14.69
N GLU A 71 2.77 9.21 15.55
CA GLU A 71 1.56 9.83 16.09
C GLU A 71 1.51 11.32 15.77
N LEU A 72 0.33 11.86 15.48
CA LEU A 72 0.17 13.32 15.37
C LEU A 72 0.31 13.98 16.74
N THR A 73 1.06 15.09 16.78
CA THR A 73 1.10 16.01 17.91
C THR A 73 -0.23 16.75 18.06
N ASN A 74 -0.37 17.62 19.07
CA ASN A 74 -1.57 18.46 19.17
C ASN A 74 -1.69 19.40 17.96
N GLU A 75 -0.59 20.06 17.56
CA GLU A 75 -0.54 20.91 16.36
C GLU A 75 -0.82 20.10 15.08
N GLY A 76 -0.29 18.89 15.00
CA GLY A 76 -0.56 18.00 13.87
C GLY A 76 -2.02 17.57 13.78
N ARG A 77 -2.70 17.34 14.91
CA ARG A 77 -4.14 17.02 14.93
C ARG A 77 -5.00 18.18 14.48
N GLU A 78 -4.68 19.39 14.91
CA GLU A 78 -5.36 20.61 14.45
C GLU A 78 -5.12 20.83 12.96
N SER A 79 -3.88 20.69 12.50
CA SER A 79 -3.58 20.82 11.06
C SER A 79 -4.27 19.75 10.21
N ALA A 80 -4.44 18.54 10.75
CA ALA A 80 -5.08 17.42 10.06
C ALA A 80 -6.62 17.47 10.09
N SER A 81 -7.25 18.30 10.94
CA SER A 81 -8.72 18.38 11.02
C SER A 81 -9.33 18.96 9.77
N GLU A 82 -8.61 19.86 9.09
CA GLU A 82 -9.02 20.51 7.84
C GLU A 82 -8.88 19.61 6.61
N LEU A 83 -8.21 18.45 6.75
CA LEU A 83 -7.99 17.51 5.65
C LEU A 83 -9.15 16.52 5.53
N HIS A 84 -9.49 16.17 4.29
CA HIS A 84 -10.47 15.12 4.02
C HIS A 84 -9.98 13.78 4.58
N PRO A 85 -10.76 13.08 5.41
CA PRO A 85 -10.35 11.79 5.97
C PRO A 85 -10.26 10.73 4.88
N ILE A 86 -9.14 10.00 4.84
CA ILE A 86 -9.01 8.80 4.01
C ILE A 86 -9.86 7.66 4.61
N GLU A 87 -10.69 7.07 3.77
CA GLU A 87 -11.55 5.91 4.08
C GLU A 87 -11.26 4.75 3.13
N ASP A 88 -11.26 3.53 3.67
CA ASP A 88 -11.19 2.31 2.85
C ASP A 88 -12.60 1.87 2.48
N LEU A 89 -12.95 2.06 1.21
CA LEU A 89 -14.25 1.69 0.63
C LEU A 89 -14.17 0.37 -0.17
N SER A 90 -13.08 -0.38 -0.04
CA SER A 90 -12.87 -1.62 -0.80
C SER A 90 -13.91 -2.68 -0.45
N CYS A 91 -14.40 -3.41 -1.46
CA CYS A 91 -15.31 -4.54 -1.23
C CYS A 91 -14.59 -5.62 -0.41
N LYS A 92 -15.09 -5.92 0.79
CA LYS A 92 -14.48 -6.90 1.71
C LYS A 92 -14.52 -8.35 1.19
N THR A 93 -15.42 -8.67 0.26
CA THR A 93 -15.57 -10.03 -0.27
C THR A 93 -14.49 -10.37 -1.31
N CYS A 94 -14.13 -9.41 -2.17
CA CYS A 94 -13.09 -9.60 -3.19
C CYS A 94 -11.80 -8.81 -2.88
N GLU A 95 -11.77 -8.09 -1.75
CA GLU A 95 -10.70 -7.19 -1.31
C GLU A 95 -10.34 -6.19 -2.42
N GLY A 96 -11.37 -5.61 -3.05
CA GLY A 96 -11.21 -4.65 -4.15
C GLY A 96 -10.86 -5.25 -5.53
N ARG A 97 -10.64 -6.57 -5.65
CA ARG A 97 -10.18 -7.18 -6.92
C ARG A 97 -11.26 -7.32 -7.99
N GLY A 98 -12.54 -7.29 -7.61
CA GLY A 98 -13.67 -7.46 -8.54
C GLY A 98 -13.88 -8.88 -9.10
N ILE A 99 -13.13 -9.88 -8.60
CA ILE A 99 -13.21 -11.28 -9.07
C ILE A 99 -13.90 -12.16 -8.01
N ASP A 100 -14.94 -12.91 -8.40
CA ASP A 100 -15.54 -13.95 -7.57
C ASP A 100 -14.86 -15.32 -7.82
N LEU A 101 -14.32 -15.92 -6.75
CA LEU A 101 -13.60 -17.18 -6.83
C LEU A 101 -14.50 -18.43 -6.72
N LYS A 102 -15.79 -18.29 -6.36
CA LYS A 102 -16.66 -19.41 -5.97
C LYS A 102 -16.72 -20.53 -7.01
N LYS A 103 -16.83 -20.17 -8.30
CA LYS A 103 -16.93 -21.12 -9.42
C LYS A 103 -15.70 -22.02 -9.58
N PHE A 104 -14.55 -21.63 -9.02
CA PHE A 104 -13.27 -22.32 -9.20
C PHE A 104 -12.71 -22.90 -7.90
N THR A 105 -13.57 -23.12 -6.89
CA THR A 105 -13.17 -23.60 -5.56
C THR A 105 -12.28 -24.85 -5.60
N PRO A 106 -12.59 -25.93 -6.36
CA PRO A 106 -11.74 -27.12 -6.39
C PRO A 106 -10.33 -26.86 -6.92
N VAL A 107 -10.22 -26.02 -7.96
CA VAL A 107 -8.93 -25.66 -8.57
C VAL A 107 -8.13 -24.78 -7.59
N ARG A 108 -8.80 -23.83 -6.93
CA ARG A 108 -8.21 -22.96 -5.91
C ARG A 108 -7.61 -23.76 -4.76
N GLU A 109 -8.35 -24.74 -4.25
CA GLU A 109 -7.90 -25.58 -3.14
C GLU A 109 -6.68 -26.42 -3.50
N LYS A 110 -6.70 -27.04 -4.70
CA LYS A 110 -5.54 -27.77 -5.21
C LYS A 110 -4.31 -26.86 -5.35
N PHE A 111 -4.49 -25.64 -5.87
CA PHE A 111 -3.41 -24.66 -5.98
C PHE A 111 -2.83 -24.29 -4.59
N ILE A 112 -3.70 -24.01 -3.60
CA ILE A 112 -3.27 -23.66 -2.23
C ILE A 112 -2.47 -24.80 -1.60
N GLN A 113 -2.84 -26.07 -1.85
CA GLN A 113 -2.11 -27.22 -1.35
C GLN A 113 -0.72 -27.34 -2.00
N LEU A 114 -0.65 -27.25 -3.33
CA LEU A 114 0.61 -27.37 -4.09
C LEU A 114 1.61 -26.28 -3.70
N GLN A 115 1.16 -25.03 -3.56
CA GLN A 115 2.05 -23.91 -3.27
C GLN A 115 2.65 -23.94 -1.86
N ARG A 116 2.17 -24.79 -0.94
CA ARG A 116 2.76 -24.92 0.41
C ARG A 116 4.23 -25.34 0.39
N LYS A 117 4.67 -25.99 -0.69
CA LYS A 117 6.04 -26.44 -0.89
C LYS A 117 6.87 -25.50 -1.77
N ARG A 118 6.37 -24.30 -2.10
CA ARG A 118 7.09 -23.37 -2.96
C ARG A 118 8.42 -22.93 -2.33
N PRO A 119 9.43 -22.61 -3.14
CA PRO A 119 10.68 -22.02 -2.65
C PRO A 119 10.42 -20.77 -1.81
N LYS A 120 11.25 -20.57 -0.78
CA LYS A 120 11.26 -19.31 -0.05
C LYS A 120 11.78 -18.19 -0.97
N PRO A 121 11.33 -16.94 -0.77
CA PRO A 121 11.82 -15.84 -1.57
C PRO A 121 13.33 -15.68 -1.38
N SER A 122 14.05 -15.50 -2.50
CA SER A 122 15.46 -15.15 -2.52
C SER A 122 15.64 -13.65 -2.74
N HIS A 123 16.44 -13.03 -1.86
CA HIS A 123 16.82 -11.63 -1.98
C HIS A 123 17.65 -11.34 -3.23
N GLU A 124 18.46 -12.29 -3.70
CA GLU A 124 19.28 -12.14 -4.92
C GLU A 124 18.46 -11.82 -6.17
N TYR A 125 17.22 -12.33 -6.20
CA TYR A 125 16.30 -12.16 -7.33
C TYR A 125 15.15 -11.20 -7.00
N ASP A 126 15.27 -10.41 -5.93
CA ASP A 126 14.24 -9.49 -5.44
C ASP A 126 12.84 -10.16 -5.35
N GLN A 127 12.82 -11.38 -4.82
CA GLN A 127 11.58 -12.15 -4.79
C GLN A 127 10.68 -11.69 -3.65
N GLY A 128 9.45 -11.36 -4.01
CA GLY A 128 8.32 -11.20 -3.10
C GLY A 128 7.08 -11.80 -3.76
N TYR A 129 6.74 -13.05 -3.44
CA TYR A 129 5.54 -13.64 -4.01
C TYR A 129 4.29 -12.93 -3.49
N VAL A 130 3.25 -12.91 -4.32
CA VAL A 130 1.92 -12.49 -3.85
C VAL A 130 1.25 -13.61 -3.05
N THR A 131 0.15 -13.27 -2.38
CA THR A 131 -0.68 -14.26 -1.69
C THR A 131 -1.25 -15.28 -2.69
N PRO A 132 -1.53 -16.53 -2.27
CA PRO A 132 -2.17 -17.52 -3.14
C PRO A 132 -3.50 -17.02 -3.73
N HIS A 133 -4.25 -16.26 -2.93
CA HIS A 133 -5.49 -15.63 -3.39
C HIS A 133 -5.22 -14.66 -4.56
N SER A 134 -4.20 -13.80 -4.45
CA SER A 134 -3.85 -12.86 -5.52
C SER A 134 -3.36 -13.55 -6.80
N THR A 135 -2.54 -14.60 -6.69
CA THR A 135 -2.15 -15.41 -7.87
C THR A 135 -3.38 -15.99 -8.57
N PHE A 136 -4.32 -16.53 -7.79
CA PHE A 136 -5.53 -17.13 -8.32
C PHE A 136 -6.47 -16.08 -8.94
N SER A 137 -6.62 -14.92 -8.33
CA SER A 137 -7.39 -13.80 -8.89
C SER A 137 -6.79 -13.31 -10.22
N ARG A 138 -5.45 -13.25 -10.36
CA ARG A 138 -4.79 -12.91 -11.63
C ARG A 138 -5.09 -13.93 -12.73
N PHE A 139 -5.02 -15.22 -12.39
CA PHE A 139 -5.43 -16.29 -13.31
C PHE A 139 -6.89 -16.12 -13.76
N LEU A 140 -7.81 -15.88 -12.83
CA LEU A 140 -9.22 -15.70 -13.17
C LEU A 140 -9.50 -14.41 -13.95
N ALA A 141 -8.76 -13.33 -13.68
CA ALA A 141 -8.82 -12.11 -14.47
C ALA A 141 -8.37 -12.35 -15.92
N ALA A 142 -7.34 -13.17 -16.16
CA ALA A 142 -6.99 -13.58 -17.52
C ALA A 142 -8.05 -14.53 -18.12
N TYR A 143 -8.57 -15.47 -17.31
CA TYR A 143 -9.56 -16.44 -17.76
C TYR A 143 -10.87 -15.77 -18.21
N GLU A 144 -11.40 -14.81 -17.45
CA GLU A 144 -12.65 -14.11 -17.78
C GLU A 144 -12.55 -13.30 -19.08
N ARG A 145 -11.34 -12.87 -19.45
CA ARG A 145 -11.04 -12.13 -20.68
C ARG A 145 -10.78 -13.04 -21.89
N GLY A 146 -10.71 -14.36 -21.67
CA GLY A 146 -10.42 -15.33 -22.73
C GLY A 146 -8.93 -15.53 -23.02
N ASP A 147 -8.05 -15.11 -22.12
CA ASP A 147 -6.59 -15.13 -22.31
C ASP A 147 -5.92 -16.42 -21.82
N ILE A 148 -6.71 -17.43 -21.45
CA ILE A 148 -6.21 -18.71 -20.91
C ILE A 148 -6.51 -19.88 -21.84
N TYR A 149 -7.77 -20.07 -22.25
CA TYR A 149 -8.16 -21.26 -23.00
C TYR A 149 -7.63 -21.19 -24.44
N ALA A 150 -6.94 -22.25 -24.86
CA ALA A 150 -6.32 -22.38 -26.18
C ALA A 150 -5.38 -21.20 -26.53
N LYS A 151 -4.67 -20.68 -25.52
CA LYS A 151 -3.63 -19.67 -25.67
C LYS A 151 -2.26 -20.26 -25.34
N ASP A 152 -1.23 -19.76 -26.01
CA ASP A 152 0.16 -20.03 -25.66
C ASP A 152 0.56 -19.11 -24.50
N ILE A 153 0.89 -19.70 -23.36
CA ILE A 153 1.23 -18.97 -22.13
C ILE A 153 2.72 -19.17 -21.84
N LEU A 154 3.46 -18.08 -21.74
CA LEU A 154 4.83 -18.10 -21.25
C LEU A 154 4.84 -18.27 -19.72
N ILE A 155 5.59 -19.25 -19.23
CA ILE A 155 5.73 -19.60 -17.81
C ILE A 155 7.21 -19.53 -17.43
#